data_AF-A0A1I8B499-F1
#
_entry.id   AF-A0A1I8B499-F1
#
_cell.length_a   1.000
_cell.length_b   1.000
_cell.length_c   1.000
_cell.angle_alpha   90.00
_cell.angle_beta   90.00
_cell.angle_gamma   90.00
#
_symmetry.space_group_name_H-M   'P 1'
#
loop_
_entity.id
_entity.type
_entity.pdbx_description
1 polymer ?
#
loop_
_entity_poly.entity_id
_entity_poly.type
_entity_poly.pdbx_seq_one_letter_code
_entity_poly.pdbx_strand_id
1 'polypeptide(L)'
;MNIIILIFSLFGTISFLSLFNSVEATEGIYGYLRELYRQAIIKALEYLDENNAKFDRVWLLIWENQGWFNNIAKNVESIEKMVNTLIKRNQTYGIFTNRYNWISLTGNTTKFSDAPLLYSNHDGKKNFDDFYKNPFGGWEEPTMKRYICNNGSCGTYNICSLWKP
;
A
#
# COMPACT_ATOMS: atom_id res chain seq x y z
N MET A 1 -2.49 19.80 -2.99
CA MET A 1 -2.17 18.67 -2.09
C MET A 1 -1.33 17.69 -2.89
N ASN A 2 -0.05 17.54 -2.55
CA ASN A 2 0.83 16.59 -3.24
C ASN A 2 0.66 15.21 -2.59
N ILE A 3 0.02 14.30 -3.32
CA ILE A 3 -0.18 12.91 -2.88
C ILE A 3 1.02 12.11 -3.40
N ILE A 4 1.89 11.66 -2.50
CA ILE A 4 2.86 10.61 -2.84
C ILE A 4 2.24 9.28 -2.44
N ILE A 5 1.90 8.47 -3.44
CA ILE A 5 1.59 7.06 -3.24
C ILE A 5 2.91 6.33 -3.42
N LEU A 6 3.52 5.86 -2.33
CA LEU A 6 4.67 4.98 -2.43
C LEU A 6 4.15 3.57 -2.76
N ILE A 7 4.22 3.23 -4.05
CA ILE A 7 3.89 1.91 -4.57
C ILE A 7 5.11 1.01 -4.33
N PHE A 8 5.10 0.28 -3.22
CA PHE A 8 6.07 -0.80 -3.03
C PHE A 8 5.52 -2.05 -3.72
N SER A 9 6.00 -2.35 -4.93
CA SER A 9 5.71 -3.61 -5.61
C SER A 9 6.99 -4.44 -5.73
N LEU A 10 6.88 -5.76 -5.56
CA LEU A 10 8.02 -6.69 -5.63
C LEU A 10 8.72 -6.75 -7.00
N PHE A 11 8.20 -6.07 -8.02
CA PHE A 11 8.77 -6.08 -9.36
C PHE A 11 9.85 -5.00 -9.60
N GLY A 12 10.27 -4.29 -8.55
CA GLY A 12 11.20 -3.15 -8.64
C GLY A 12 12.66 -3.40 -8.24
N THR A 13 13.13 -4.64 -8.13
CA THR A 13 14.56 -4.92 -7.84
C THR A 13 15.18 -5.94 -8.78
N ILE A 14 15.02 -5.76 -10.10
CA ILE A 14 15.93 -6.37 -11.08
C ILE A 14 17.14 -5.45 -11.23
N SER A 15 17.97 -5.36 -10.20
CA SER A 15 19.36 -4.85 -10.31
C SER A 15 20.30 -5.39 -9.22
N PHE A 16 19.80 -6.18 -8.24
CA PHE A 16 20.64 -6.73 -7.18
C PHE A 16 20.64 -8.27 -7.09
N LEU A 17 19.87 -8.94 -7.97
CA LEU A 17 19.75 -10.39 -8.01
C LEU A 17 20.84 -11.02 -8.90
N SER A 18 22.09 -10.92 -8.46
CA SER A 18 23.15 -11.81 -8.93
C SER A 18 23.90 -12.37 -7.74
N LEU A 19 23.26 -13.21 -6.92
CA LEU A 19 23.88 -14.19 -6.03
C LEU A 19 22.77 -14.91 -5.26
N PHE A 20 22.98 -16.19 -4.99
CA PHE A 20 22.18 -17.12 -4.19
C PHE A 20 21.21 -18.06 -4.94
N ASN A 21 21.67 -19.31 -5.02
CA ASN A 21 20.99 -20.49 -5.51
C ASN A 21 20.26 -21.26 -4.39
N SER A 22 19.30 -22.07 -4.83
CA SER A 22 18.70 -23.28 -4.24
C SER A 22 17.82 -23.20 -2.96
N VAL A 23 16.51 -23.23 -3.20
CA VAL A 23 15.46 -24.17 -2.71
C VAL A 23 15.18 -24.35 -1.20
N GLU A 24 16.06 -24.01 -0.25
CA GLU A 24 15.65 -23.68 1.14
C GLU A 24 15.26 -22.20 1.30
N ALA A 25 15.28 -21.49 0.18
CA ALA A 25 15.32 -20.05 0.08
C ALA A 25 13.96 -19.37 0.15
N THR A 26 12.81 -20.04 0.24
CA THR A 26 11.52 -19.35 0.12
C THR A 26 11.19 -18.49 1.34
N GLU A 27 11.19 -19.03 2.57
CA GLU A 27 10.97 -18.20 3.77
C GLU A 27 12.08 -17.15 3.99
N GLY A 28 13.31 -17.46 3.60
CA GLY A 28 14.47 -16.55 3.64
C GLY A 28 14.39 -15.42 2.62
N ILE A 29 14.00 -15.72 1.37
CA ILE A 29 13.75 -14.72 0.31
C ILE A 29 12.58 -13.84 0.71
N TYR A 30 11.47 -14.42 1.19
CA TYR A 30 10.36 -13.59 1.69
C TYR A 30 10.80 -12.76 2.90
N GLY A 31 11.69 -13.25 3.77
CA GLY A 31 12.31 -12.50 4.88
C GLY A 31 13.14 -11.32 4.43
N TYR A 32 13.96 -11.55 3.42
CA TYR A 32 14.75 -10.53 2.77
C TYR A 32 13.87 -9.48 2.09
N LEU A 33 12.82 -9.90 1.36
CA LEU A 33 11.84 -9.02 0.74
C LEU A 33 11.09 -8.15 1.77
N ARG A 34 10.91 -8.61 3.02
CA ARG A 34 10.28 -7.85 4.12
C ARG A 34 11.17 -6.76 4.69
N GLU A 35 12.43 -7.08 4.93
CA GLU A 35 13.41 -6.07 5.27
C GLU A 35 13.55 -5.07 4.12
N LEU A 36 13.43 -5.52 2.88
CA LEU A 36 13.37 -4.64 1.72
C LEU A 36 12.16 -3.69 1.76
N TYR A 37 10.96 -4.07 2.22
CA TYR A 37 9.84 -3.12 2.35
C TYR A 37 10.13 -2.02 3.38
N ARG A 38 10.64 -2.39 4.56
CA ARG A 38 11.03 -1.45 5.60
C ARG A 38 12.14 -0.52 5.11
N GLN A 39 13.17 -1.09 4.48
CA GLN A 39 14.29 -0.36 3.92
C GLN A 39 13.87 0.50 2.72
N ALA A 40 12.90 0.07 1.91
CA ALA A 40 12.37 0.83 0.80
C ALA A 40 11.59 2.05 1.28
N ILE A 41 10.81 1.93 2.37
CA ILE A 41 10.20 3.10 3.03
C ILE A 41 11.28 4.08 3.48
N ILE A 42 12.32 3.59 4.18
CA ILE A 42 13.40 4.46 4.69
C ILE A 42 14.12 5.16 3.55
N LYS A 43 14.55 4.42 2.52
CA LYS A 43 15.26 4.95 1.35
C LYS A 43 14.41 5.91 0.53
N ALA A 44 13.12 5.62 0.36
CA ALA A 44 12.21 6.52 -0.32
C ALA A 44 12.07 7.84 0.44
N LEU A 45 11.94 7.79 1.77
CA LEU A 45 11.89 9.00 2.60
C LEU A 45 13.21 9.76 2.56
N GLU A 46 14.36 9.09 2.67
CA GLU A 46 15.69 9.71 2.56
C GLU A 46 15.84 10.43 1.21
N TYR A 47 15.48 9.77 0.10
CA TYR A 47 15.51 10.39 -1.22
C TYR A 47 14.60 11.61 -1.32
N LEU A 48 13.39 11.55 -0.75
CA LEU A 48 12.47 12.69 -0.73
C LEU A 48 13.01 13.85 0.12
N ASP A 49 13.60 13.54 1.27
CA ASP A 49 14.25 14.50 2.17
C ASP A 49 15.42 15.20 1.44
N GLU A 50 16.32 14.43 0.81
CA GLU A 50 17.47 14.91 0.04
C GLU A 50 17.06 15.83 -1.11
N ASN A 51 15.91 15.57 -1.73
CA ASN A 51 15.38 16.35 -2.85
C ASN A 51 14.40 17.46 -2.43
N ASN A 52 14.27 17.73 -1.12
CA ASN A 52 13.33 18.72 -0.57
C ASN A 52 11.88 18.53 -1.07
N ALA A 53 11.49 17.29 -1.33
CA ALA A 53 10.18 16.96 -1.86
C ALA A 53 9.11 17.14 -0.78
N LYS A 54 8.06 17.90 -1.09
CA LYS A 54 6.95 18.15 -0.15
C LYS A 54 5.77 17.22 -0.44
N PHE A 55 5.35 16.50 0.57
CA PHE A 55 4.21 15.58 0.50
C PHE A 55 3.43 15.55 1.82
N ASP A 56 2.15 15.22 1.73
CA ASP A 56 1.26 15.23 2.90
C ASP A 56 1.43 13.99 3.78
N ARG A 57 1.52 12.80 3.16
CA ARG A 57 1.60 11.51 3.84
C ARG A 57 2.09 10.40 2.91
N VAL A 58 2.43 9.27 3.51
CA VAL A 58 2.69 8.01 2.81
C VAL A 58 1.43 7.14 2.78
N TRP A 59 0.97 6.75 1.59
CA TRP A 59 -0.08 5.75 1.43
C TRP A 59 0.53 4.35 1.27
N LEU A 60 0.35 3.47 2.26
CA LEU A 60 0.78 2.08 2.20
C LEU A 60 -0.16 1.29 1.29
N LEU A 61 0.33 0.89 0.12
CA LEU A 61 -0.42 0.06 -0.82
C LEU A 61 -0.46 -1.40 -0.34
N ILE A 62 -1.66 -1.90 -0.06
CA ILE A 62 -1.95 -3.27 0.36
C ILE A 62 -2.80 -3.94 -0.73
N TRP A 63 -2.15 -4.69 -1.61
CA TRP A 63 -2.74 -5.29 -2.80
C TRP A 63 -2.20 -6.71 -3.02
N GLU A 64 -3.03 -7.61 -3.54
CA GLU A 64 -2.54 -8.92 -4.00
C GLU A 64 -1.43 -8.75 -5.04
N ASN A 65 -0.58 -9.77 -5.22
CA ASN A 65 0.62 -9.73 -6.08
C ASN A 65 1.79 -8.86 -5.60
N GLN A 66 1.77 -8.41 -4.34
CA GLN A 66 2.94 -7.81 -3.67
C GLN A 66 3.71 -8.82 -2.79
N GLY A 67 3.53 -10.13 -3.03
CA GLY A 67 4.18 -11.24 -2.30
C GLY A 67 3.93 -11.21 -0.80
N TRP A 68 2.68 -10.94 -0.44
CA TRP A 68 2.14 -11.22 0.88
C TRP A 68 2.21 -12.71 1.20
N PHE A 69 2.21 -13.04 2.48
CA PHE A 69 2.14 -14.41 2.95
C PHE A 69 0.76 -15.01 2.69
N ASN A 70 0.74 -16.34 2.57
CA ASN A 70 -0.50 -17.14 2.71
C ASN A 70 -0.99 -17.21 4.18
N ASN A 71 -0.39 -16.43 5.09
CA ASN A 71 -0.72 -16.38 6.51
C ASN A 71 -1.14 -14.95 6.88
N ILE A 72 -2.41 -14.80 7.25
CA ILE A 72 -3.03 -13.53 7.63
C ILE A 72 -2.29 -12.85 8.78
N ALA A 73 -1.94 -13.58 9.84
CA ALA A 73 -1.27 -13.00 11.01
C ALA A 73 0.10 -12.42 10.63
N LYS A 74 0.89 -13.12 9.81
CA LYS A 74 2.18 -12.63 9.29
C LYS A 74 2.01 -11.39 8.40
N ASN A 75 0.93 -11.30 7.61
CA ASN A 75 0.63 -10.10 6.82
C ASN A 75 0.33 -8.89 7.72
N VAL A 76 -0.53 -9.07 8.72
CA VAL A 76 -0.88 -8.02 9.69
C VAL A 76 0.35 -7.53 10.45
N GLU A 77 1.22 -8.44 10.91
CA GLU A 77 2.49 -8.09 11.55
C GLU A 77 3.41 -7.28 10.61
N SER A 78 3.41 -7.61 9.32
CA SER A 78 4.23 -6.90 8.33
C SER A 78 3.73 -5.49 8.08
N ILE A 79 2.41 -5.29 8.00
CA ILE A 79 1.80 -3.96 7.92
C ILE A 79 2.16 -3.13 9.16
N GLU A 80 2.08 -3.74 10.35
CA GLU A 80 2.44 -3.09 11.60
C GLU A 80 3.91 -2.64 11.62
N LYS A 81 4.85 -3.44 11.11
CA LYS A 81 6.26 -3.04 10.98
C LYS A 81 6.45 -1.83 10.07
N MET A 82 5.73 -1.76 8.95
CA MET A 82 5.76 -0.60 8.06
C MET A 82 5.19 0.66 8.73
N VAL A 83 4.04 0.53 9.39
CA VAL A 83 3.39 1.60 10.15
C VAL A 83 4.32 2.12 11.26
N ASN A 84 4.88 1.22 12.07
CA ASN A 84 5.82 1.59 13.13
C ASN A 84 7.08 2.29 12.61
N THR A 85 7.52 1.97 11.39
CA THR A 85 8.65 2.64 10.75
C THR A 85 8.31 4.09 10.39
N LEU A 86 7.12 4.32 9.84
CA LEU A 86 6.62 5.67 9.51
C LEU A 86 6.41 6.51 10.78
N ILE A 87 5.80 5.93 11.82
CA ILE A 87 5.63 6.58 13.12
C ILE A 87 6.98 7.01 13.71
N LYS A 88 7.99 6.12 13.70
CA LYS A 88 9.35 6.44 14.20
C LYS A 88 10.04 7.55 13.42
N ARG A 89 9.72 7.73 12.13
CA ARG A 89 10.20 8.82 11.28
C ARG A 89 9.37 10.10 11.42
N ASN A 90 8.40 10.14 12.33
CA ASN A 90 7.42 11.22 12.46
C ASN A 90 6.67 11.50 11.14
N GLN A 91 6.45 10.45 10.35
CA GLN A 91 5.80 10.54 9.04
C GLN A 91 4.34 10.10 9.14
N THR A 92 3.45 10.97 8.70
CA THR A 92 2.01 10.68 8.54
C THR A 92 1.80 9.58 7.50
N TYR A 93 0.83 8.70 7.75
CA TYR A 93 0.53 7.58 6.86
C TYR A 93 -0.97 7.35 6.69
N GLY A 94 -1.33 6.57 5.67
CA GLY A 94 -2.66 6.00 5.45
C GLY A 94 -2.56 4.65 4.75
N ILE A 95 -3.69 3.94 4.66
CA ILE A 95 -3.79 2.65 3.98
C ILE A 95 -4.44 2.84 2.62
N PHE A 96 -3.83 2.28 1.56
CA PHE A 96 -4.42 2.20 0.24
C PHE A 96 -4.71 0.75 -0.15
N THR A 97 -5.99 0.41 -0.32
CA THR A 97 -6.40 -0.97 -0.67
C THR A 97 -7.75 -1.00 -1.39
N ASN A 98 -8.30 -2.19 -1.63
CA ASN A 98 -9.72 -2.38 -1.90
C ASN A 98 -10.28 -3.41 -0.91
N ARG A 99 -11.60 -3.51 -0.83
CA ARG A 99 -12.26 -4.42 0.12
C ARG A 99 -11.78 -5.87 -0.01
N TYR A 100 -11.67 -6.36 -1.24
CA TYR A 100 -11.28 -7.74 -1.54
C TYR A 100 -9.86 -8.04 -1.02
N ASN A 101 -8.87 -7.24 -1.41
CA ASN A 101 -7.48 -7.38 -0.98
C ASN A 101 -7.32 -7.23 0.53
N TRP A 102 -8.04 -6.28 1.15
CA TRP A 102 -7.97 -6.13 2.59
C TRP A 102 -8.44 -7.38 3.31
N ILE A 103 -9.60 -7.92 2.90
CA ILE A 103 -10.17 -9.13 3.50
C ILE A 103 -9.25 -10.33 3.25
N SER A 104 -8.80 -10.54 2.01
CA SER A 104 -7.98 -11.71 1.65
C SER A 104 -6.62 -11.71 2.34
N LEU A 105 -5.97 -10.55 2.44
CA LEU A 105 -4.61 -10.46 2.98
C LEU A 105 -4.58 -10.34 4.51
N THR A 106 -5.57 -9.68 5.11
CA THR A 106 -5.52 -9.32 6.54
C THR A 106 -6.57 -10.03 7.38
N GLY A 107 -7.42 -10.88 6.78
CA GLY A 107 -8.56 -11.46 7.48
C GLY A 107 -9.55 -10.41 7.96
N ASN A 108 -9.62 -9.28 7.25
CA ASN A 108 -10.44 -8.13 7.59
C ASN A 108 -10.14 -7.53 8.98
N THR A 109 -8.86 -7.48 9.38
CA THR A 109 -8.47 -6.92 10.67
C THR A 109 -8.93 -5.47 10.84
N THR A 110 -9.28 -5.09 12.07
CA THR A 110 -9.67 -3.73 12.46
C THR A 110 -8.52 -2.93 13.07
N LYS A 111 -7.35 -3.55 13.24
CA LYS A 111 -6.17 -2.99 13.93
C LYS A 111 -5.69 -1.63 13.38
N PHE A 112 -5.99 -1.33 12.11
CA PHE A 112 -5.51 -0.14 11.42
C PHE A 112 -6.64 0.86 11.08
N SER A 113 -7.82 0.69 11.69
CA SER A 113 -9.01 1.52 11.43
C SER A 113 -8.82 3.00 11.79
N ASP A 114 -7.92 3.31 12.74
CA ASP A 114 -7.57 4.70 13.09
C ASP A 114 -6.77 5.42 11.99
N ALA A 115 -6.17 4.68 11.05
CA ALA A 115 -5.41 5.27 9.96
C ALA A 115 -6.34 5.70 8.82
N PRO A 116 -6.10 6.86 8.17
CA PRO A 116 -6.86 7.27 7.00
C PRO A 116 -6.88 6.21 5.89
N LEU A 117 -8.05 6.01 5.28
CA LEU A 117 -8.30 5.03 4.23
C LEU A 117 -8.46 5.71 2.87
N LEU A 118 -7.61 5.35 1.91
CA LEU A 118 -7.84 5.54 0.49
C LEU A 118 -8.29 4.19 -0.03
N TYR A 119 -9.52 4.04 -0.50
CA TYR A 119 -9.97 2.75 -1.06
C TYR A 119 -10.25 2.85 -2.55
N SER A 120 -10.11 1.71 -3.24
CA SER A 120 -10.42 1.61 -4.67
C SER A 120 -11.75 0.89 -4.88
N ASN A 121 -12.66 1.53 -5.61
CA ASN A 121 -13.82 0.88 -6.21
C ASN A 121 -14.19 1.59 -7.51
N HIS A 122 -14.22 0.88 -8.63
CA HIS A 122 -14.33 1.45 -9.97
C HIS A 122 -15.79 1.61 -10.43
N ASP A 123 -16.61 2.27 -9.62
CA ASP A 123 -18.04 2.48 -9.90
C ASP A 123 -18.35 3.80 -10.61
N GLY A 124 -17.34 4.62 -10.89
CA GLY A 124 -17.48 5.93 -11.52
C GLY A 124 -18.08 7.02 -10.61
N LYS A 125 -18.34 6.73 -9.33
CA LYS A 125 -19.04 7.63 -8.41
C LYS A 125 -18.10 8.32 -7.43
N LYS A 126 -18.22 9.65 -7.36
CA LYS A 126 -17.52 10.53 -6.43
C LYS A 126 -18.25 10.63 -5.07
N ASN A 127 -18.49 9.49 -4.43
CA ASN A 127 -19.09 9.39 -3.10
C ASN A 127 -18.62 8.09 -2.40
N PHE A 128 -19.02 7.89 -1.14
CA PHE A 128 -18.71 6.69 -0.34
C PHE A 128 -19.93 5.76 -0.14
N ASP A 129 -21.02 5.94 -0.90
CA ASP A 129 -22.26 5.17 -0.71
C ASP A 129 -22.02 3.65 -0.82
N ASP A 130 -21.10 3.24 -1.69
CA ASP A 130 -20.70 1.85 -1.88
C ASP A 130 -19.92 1.30 -0.69
N PHE A 131 -19.12 2.13 -0.02
CA PHE A 131 -18.39 1.77 1.20
C PHE A 131 -19.37 1.54 2.35
N TYR A 132 -20.30 2.46 2.60
CA TYR A 132 -21.26 2.32 3.71
C TYR A 132 -22.17 1.10 3.55
N LYS A 133 -22.41 0.64 2.32
CA LYS A 133 -23.13 -0.62 2.05
C LYS A 133 -22.31 -1.86 2.36
N ASN A 134 -20.99 -1.78 2.25
CA ASN A 134 -20.08 -2.91 2.40
C ASN A 134 -18.80 -2.51 3.17
N PRO A 135 -18.91 -2.08 4.43
CA PRO A 135 -17.75 -1.64 5.19
C PRO A 135 -16.76 -2.79 5.39
N PHE A 136 -15.49 -2.45 5.58
CA PHE A 136 -14.42 -3.40 5.83
C PHE A 136 -13.35 -2.77 6.73
N GLY A 137 -12.51 -3.61 7.34
CA GLY A 137 -11.34 -3.21 8.13
C GLY A 137 -11.59 -2.31 9.33
N GLY A 138 -12.84 -2.18 9.78
CA GLY A 138 -13.23 -1.36 10.93
C GLY A 138 -13.27 0.15 10.66
N TRP A 139 -12.99 0.60 9.43
CA TRP A 139 -13.13 2.02 9.10
C TRP A 139 -14.60 2.42 9.08
N GLU A 140 -14.92 3.51 9.77
CA GLU A 140 -16.28 4.10 9.75
C GLU A 140 -16.46 5.01 8.54
N GLU A 141 -15.41 5.73 8.13
CA GLU A 141 -15.43 6.64 7.00
C GLU A 141 -14.11 6.61 6.22
N PRO A 142 -14.14 6.44 4.89
CA PRO A 142 -12.94 6.57 4.08
C PRO A 142 -12.47 8.03 3.97
N THR A 143 -11.18 8.24 3.80
CA THR A 143 -10.61 9.57 3.55
C THR A 143 -10.63 9.93 2.07
N MET A 144 -10.44 8.94 1.19
CA MET A 144 -10.42 9.12 -0.26
C MET A 144 -10.89 7.86 -1.00
N LYS A 145 -11.33 8.04 -2.25
CA LYS A 145 -11.71 6.94 -3.16
C LYS A 145 -10.98 7.06 -4.50
N ARG A 146 -10.41 5.96 -4.98
CA ARG A 146 -10.04 5.77 -6.40
C ARG A 146 -11.25 5.20 -7.14
N TYR A 147 -11.99 6.06 -7.84
CA TYR A 147 -13.33 5.73 -8.38
C TYR A 147 -13.34 5.32 -9.85
N ILE A 148 -12.27 5.58 -10.60
CA ILE A 148 -12.14 5.20 -12.02
C ILE A 148 -10.66 5.14 -12.41
N CYS A 149 -10.30 4.21 -13.30
CA CYS A 149 -9.04 4.22 -14.02
C CYS A 149 -9.36 4.08 -15.51
N ASN A 150 -8.89 5.02 -16.32
CA ASN A 150 -9.05 4.97 -17.76
C ASN A 150 -7.77 4.41 -18.38
N ASN A 151 -7.92 3.46 -19.30
CA ASN A 151 -6.83 3.08 -20.19
C ASN A 151 -6.55 4.30 -21.08
N GLY A 152 -5.36 4.89 -20.96
CA GLY A 152 -4.99 6.00 -21.83
C GLY A 152 -5.12 5.58 -23.30
N SER A 153 -5.95 6.29 -24.08
CA SER A 153 -5.89 6.21 -25.53
C SER A 153 -4.53 6.77 -25.97
N CYS A 154 -3.76 5.98 -26.74
CA CYS A 154 -2.38 6.23 -27.20
C CYS A 154 -1.24 5.67 -26.32
N GLY A 155 -1.41 4.46 -25.75
CA GLY A 155 -0.27 3.63 -25.31
C GLY A 155 0.51 4.14 -24.09
N THR A 156 -0.04 5.11 -23.35
CA THR A 156 0.65 5.78 -22.24
C THR A 156 -0.24 5.82 -20.99
N TYR A 157 0.03 4.86 -20.10
CA TYR A 157 -0.39 4.76 -18.69
C TYR A 157 -1.89 4.74 -18.34
N ASN A 158 -2.25 3.93 -17.34
CA ASN A 158 -3.58 3.98 -16.72
C ASN A 158 -3.66 5.23 -15.83
N ILE A 159 -4.47 6.21 -16.23
CA ILE A 159 -4.74 7.38 -15.39
C ILE A 159 -5.92 7.05 -14.49
N CYS A 160 -5.67 7.07 -13.18
CA CYS A 160 -6.69 6.83 -12.17
C CYS A 160 -7.13 8.14 -11.53
N SER A 161 -8.44 8.35 -11.43
CA SER A 161 -8.99 9.53 -10.75
C SER A 161 -9.27 9.21 -9.28
N LEU A 162 -8.85 10.13 -8.43
CA LEU A 162 -9.12 10.11 -6.99
C LEU A 162 -10.22 11.13 -6.68
N TRP A 163 -11.05 10.81 -5.69
CA TRP A 163 -12.03 11.69 -5.11
C TRP A 163 -11.79 11.80 -3.60
N LYS A 164 -11.93 13.03 -3.09
CA LYS A 164 -11.91 13.39 -1.68
C LYS A 164 -13.09 14.37 -1.47
N PRO A 165 -13.88 14.23 -0.40
CA PRO A 165 -14.90 15.22 -0.01
C PRO A 165 -14.33 16.63 0.18
#